data_AF-A0A315CL23-F1
#
_entry.id   AF-A0A315CL23-F1
#
_cell.length_a   1.000
_cell.length_b   1.000
_cell.length_c   1.000
_cell.angle_alpha   90.00
_cell.angle_beta   90.00
_cell.angle_gamma   90.00
#
_symmetry.space_group_name_H-M   'P 1'
#
loop_
_entity.id
_entity.type
_entity.pdbx_description
1 polymer ?
#
loop_
_entity_poly.entity_id
_entity_poly.type
_entity_poly.pdbx_seq_one_letter_code
_entity_poly.pdbx_strand_id
1 'polypeptide(L)'
;MKYAFMQAHRSEFKLTSMCRDLRAHRSGFYAWLHVPLSPRAKLNEGLTLKIKEFYDQRMGIYSSPRIFCDLRETGVACGENRVARLMVIVP
;
A
#
# COMPACT_ATOMS: atom_id res chain seq x y z
N MET A 1 -10.48 -0.71 1.61
CA MET A 1 -10.45 0.73 1.21
C MET A 1 -11.87 1.17 0.84
N LYS A 2 -12.53 2.04 1.64
CA LYS A 2 -13.92 2.46 1.40
C LYS A 2 -14.09 3.27 0.11
N TYR A 3 -13.23 4.27 -0.09
CA TYR A 3 -13.32 5.14 -1.27
C TYR A 3 -12.96 4.44 -2.59
N ALA A 4 -12.01 3.49 -2.55
CA ALA A 4 -11.72 2.65 -3.71
C ALA A 4 -12.93 1.81 -4.15
N PHE A 5 -13.64 1.21 -3.18
CA PHE A 5 -14.90 0.50 -3.45
C PHE A 5 -15.96 1.45 -4.03
N MET A 6 -16.13 2.63 -3.43
CA MET A 6 -17.09 3.63 -3.91
C MET A 6 -16.80 4.09 -5.35
N GLN A 7 -15.52 4.19 -5.73
CA GLN A 7 -15.12 4.54 -7.08
C GLN A 7 -15.38 3.40 -8.07
N ALA A 8 -15.10 2.15 -7.67
CA ALA A 8 -15.34 0.98 -8.51
C ALA A 8 -16.83 0.80 -8.87
N HIS A 9 -17.73 1.09 -7.92
CA HIS A 9 -19.18 0.91 -8.10
C HIS A 9 -19.95 2.22 -8.31
N ARG A 10 -19.27 3.31 -8.71
CA ARG A 10 -19.88 4.64 -8.85
C ARG A 10 -20.98 4.71 -9.93
N SER A 11 -20.94 3.81 -10.91
CA SER A 11 -21.93 3.69 -11.99
C SER A 11 -23.14 2.86 -11.58
N GLU A 12 -23.00 2.02 -10.57
CA GLU A 12 -24.03 1.08 -10.11
C GLU A 12 -24.85 1.65 -8.94
N PHE A 13 -24.20 2.42 -8.06
CA PHE A 13 -24.83 2.96 -6.86
C PHE A 13 -24.65 4.47 -6.72
N LYS A 14 -25.68 5.13 -6.16
CA LYS A 14 -25.59 6.55 -5.81
C LYS A 14 -24.52 6.76 -4.73
N LEU A 15 -23.64 7.73 -4.95
CA LEU A 15 -22.60 8.13 -3.99
C LEU A 15 -23.17 8.41 -2.59
N THR A 16 -24.37 8.99 -2.52
CA THR A 16 -25.06 9.30 -1.27
C THR A 16 -25.38 8.06 -0.44
N SER A 17 -25.83 6.98 -1.10
CA SER A 17 -26.15 5.71 -0.46
C SER A 17 -24.88 5.04 0.05
N MET A 18 -23.85 4.95 -0.81
CA MET A 18 -22.57 4.37 -0.40
C MET A 18 -21.91 5.14 0.75
N CYS A 19 -21.97 6.48 0.75
CA CYS A 19 -21.50 7.30 1.88
C CYS A 19 -22.21 6.94 3.19
N ARG A 20 -23.53 6.79 3.16
CA ARG A 20 -24.32 6.44 4.34
C ARG A 20 -23.96 5.04 4.82
N ASP A 21 -23.97 4.07 3.93
CA ASP A 21 -23.86 2.65 4.27
C ASP A 21 -22.42 2.30 4.70
N LEU A 22 -21.40 2.89 4.08
CA LEU A 22 -19.99 2.71 4.44
C LEU A 22 -19.52 3.65 5.56
N ARG A 23 -20.40 4.51 6.10
CA ARG A 23 -20.04 5.57 7.06
C ARG A 23 -18.83 6.38 6.56
N ALA A 24 -18.93 6.89 5.34
CA ALA A 24 -17.91 7.65 4.64
C ALA A 24 -18.44 9.05 4.28
N HIS A 25 -17.56 10.04 4.26
CA HIS A 25 -17.97 11.41 3.96
C HIS A 25 -17.76 11.76 2.49
N ARG A 26 -18.69 12.51 1.89
CA ARG A 26 -18.61 12.90 0.47
C ARG A 26 -17.37 13.74 0.17
N SER A 27 -17.05 14.71 1.03
CA SER A 27 -15.83 15.53 0.84
C SER A 27 -14.56 14.68 0.91
N GLY A 28 -14.55 13.62 1.75
CA GLY A 28 -13.44 12.67 1.82
C GLY A 28 -13.28 11.86 0.54
N PHE A 29 -14.39 11.48 -0.11
CA PHE A 29 -14.35 10.81 -1.42
C PHE A 29 -13.74 11.71 -2.50
N TYR A 30 -14.16 12.97 -2.59
CA TYR A 30 -13.58 13.89 -3.58
C TYR A 30 -12.11 14.22 -3.28
N ALA A 31 -11.72 14.39 -2.02
CA ALA A 31 -10.31 14.54 -1.66
C ALA A 31 -9.49 13.30 -2.04
N TRP A 32 -10.05 12.11 -1.82
CA TRP A 32 -9.43 10.84 -2.22
C TRP A 32 -9.33 10.68 -3.75
N LEU A 33 -10.27 11.22 -4.53
CA LEU A 33 -10.16 11.21 -5.99
C LEU A 33 -8.92 11.96 -6.49
N HIS A 34 -8.52 13.03 -5.80
CA HIS A 34 -7.30 13.76 -6.13
C HIS A 34 -6.03 13.05 -5.65
N VAL A 35 -6.09 12.43 -4.46
CA VAL A 35 -4.95 11.75 -3.83
C VAL A 35 -5.39 10.38 -3.31
N PRO A 36 -5.50 9.36 -4.19
CA PRO A 36 -6.07 8.07 -3.82
C PRO A 36 -5.15 7.24 -2.91
N LEU A 37 -3.84 7.53 -2.98
CA LEU A 37 -2.82 6.94 -2.13
C LEU A 37 -2.33 7.96 -1.11
N SER A 38 -2.43 7.61 0.17
CA SER A 38 -1.83 8.43 1.23
C SER A 38 -0.31 8.53 1.05
N PRO A 39 0.34 9.58 1.57
CA PRO A 39 1.80 9.71 1.50
C PRO A 39 2.53 8.45 2.03
N ARG A 40 2.01 7.86 3.12
CA ARG A 40 2.53 6.59 3.66
C ARG A 40 2.33 5.42 2.71
N ALA A 41 1.19 5.35 2.01
CA ALA A 41 0.93 4.30 1.02
C ALA A 41 1.89 4.41 -0.17
N LYS A 42 2.15 5.62 -0.68
CA LYS A 42 3.15 5.85 -1.74
C LYS A 42 4.57 5.45 -1.30
N LEU A 43 4.96 5.82 -0.08
CA LEU A 43 6.24 5.40 0.48
C LEU A 43 6.33 3.88 0.69
N ASN A 44 5.22 3.23 1.01
CA ASN A 44 5.17 1.78 1.12
C ASN A 44 5.27 1.13 -0.25
N GLU A 45 4.60 1.65 -1.27
CA GLU A 45 4.67 1.14 -2.65
C GLU A 45 6.13 1.17 -3.16
N GLY A 46 6.82 2.30 -3.01
CA GLY A 46 8.23 2.40 -3.37
C GLY A 46 9.13 1.45 -2.56
N LEU A 47 8.83 1.24 -1.27
CA LEU A 47 9.57 0.28 -0.45
C LEU A 47 9.28 -1.17 -0.85
N THR A 48 8.03 -1.51 -1.17
CA THR A 48 7.61 -2.84 -1.64
C THR A 48 8.28 -3.20 -2.95
N LEU A 49 8.42 -2.24 -3.88
CA LEU A 49 9.15 -2.46 -5.13
C LEU A 49 10.61 -2.84 -4.86
N LYS A 50 11.30 -2.10 -4.00
CA LYS A 50 12.69 -2.43 -3.61
C LYS A 50 12.77 -3.79 -2.92
N ILE A 51 11.86 -4.09 -1.98
CA ILE A 51 11.80 -5.39 -1.31
C ILE A 51 11.69 -6.51 -2.35
N LYS A 52 10.82 -6.34 -3.35
CA LYS A 52 10.64 -7.30 -4.44
C LYS A 52 11.90 -7.47 -5.28
N GLU A 53 12.57 -6.38 -5.64
CA GLU A 53 13.84 -6.44 -6.38
C GLU A 53 14.90 -7.26 -5.63
N PHE A 54 15.09 -7.01 -4.34
CA PHE A 54 16.02 -7.80 -3.52
C PHE A 54 15.58 -9.26 -3.37
N TYR A 55 14.28 -9.50 -3.19
CA TYR A 55 13.74 -10.85 -3.10
C TYR A 55 14.00 -11.65 -4.39
N ASP A 56 13.70 -11.06 -5.54
CA ASP A 56 13.89 -11.67 -6.87
C ASP A 56 15.38 -11.91 -7.16
N GLN A 57 16.27 -10.96 -6.82
CA GLN A 57 17.73 -11.12 -6.93
C GLN A 57 18.28 -12.29 -6.10
N ARG A 58 17.59 -12.63 -5.01
CA ARG A 58 17.94 -13.73 -4.10
C ARG A 58 17.10 -14.98 -4.34
N MET A 59 16.44 -15.06 -5.51
CA MET A 59 15.62 -16.21 -5.94
C MET A 59 14.47 -16.55 -4.97
N GLY A 60 13.98 -15.56 -4.23
CA GLY A 60 12.92 -15.72 -3.24
C GLY A 60 13.31 -16.47 -1.96
N ILE A 61 14.59 -16.67 -1.71
CA ILE A 61 15.07 -17.45 -0.55
C ILE A 61 15.08 -16.59 0.72
N TYR A 62 15.22 -15.27 0.57
CA TYR A 62 15.48 -14.39 1.71
C TYR A 62 14.20 -14.01 2.43
N SER A 63 14.22 -14.18 3.75
CA SER A 63 13.16 -13.75 4.66
C SER A 63 13.31 -12.27 5.04
N SER A 64 12.31 -11.72 5.73
CA SER A 64 12.28 -10.30 6.11
C SER A 64 13.50 -9.78 6.86
N PRO A 65 14.15 -10.54 7.78
CA PRO A 65 15.37 -10.05 8.42
C PRO A 65 16.53 -9.88 7.43
N ARG A 66 16.65 -10.78 6.44
CA ARG A 66 17.73 -10.73 5.45
C ARG A 66 17.51 -9.62 4.43
N ILE A 67 16.28 -9.44 3.94
CA ILE A 67 15.95 -8.31 3.06
C ILE A 67 16.11 -6.99 3.80
N PHE A 68 15.77 -6.95 5.08
CA PHE A 68 16.01 -5.76 5.91
C PHE A 68 17.50 -5.41 6.00
N CYS A 69 18.39 -6.40 6.16
CA CYS A 69 19.83 -6.17 6.09
C CYS A 69 20.27 -5.60 4.73
N ASP A 70 19.87 -6.23 3.62
CA ASP A 70 20.21 -5.76 2.27
C ASP A 70 19.70 -4.32 2.01
N LEU A 71 18.49 -4.00 2.47
CA LEU A 71 17.92 -2.64 2.39
C LEU A 71 18.72 -1.63 3.23
N ARG A 72 19.18 -2.04 4.41
CA ARG A 72 19.97 -1.17 5.30
C ARG A 72 21.36 -0.91 4.72
N GLU A 73 22.00 -1.92 4.15
CA GLU A 73 23.30 -1.81 3.49
C GLU A 73 23.25 -0.87 2.28
N THR A 74 22.13 -0.84 1.57
CA THR A 74 21.89 0.09 0.45
C THR A 74 21.39 1.47 0.87
N GLY A 75 21.36 1.77 2.17
CA GLY A 75 21.02 3.09 2.72
C GLY A 75 19.52 3.38 2.82
N VAL A 76 18.64 2.37 2.70
CA VAL A 76 17.19 2.55 2.84
C VAL A 76 16.80 2.56 4.32
N ALA A 77 16.47 3.74 4.84
CA ALA A 77 15.93 3.88 6.19
C ALA A 77 14.51 3.28 6.31
N CYS A 78 14.43 2.06 6.83
CA CYS A 78 13.16 1.40 7.16
C CYS A 78 13.30 0.57 8.44
N GLY A 79 12.18 0.11 8.99
CA GLY A 79 12.17 -0.79 10.14
C GLY A 79 11.85 -2.21 9.72
N GLU A 80 12.44 -3.21 10.39
CA GLU A 80 12.24 -4.62 10.08
C GLU A 80 10.75 -5.03 10.09
N ASN A 81 9.98 -4.59 11.09
CA ASN A 81 8.54 -4.85 11.16
C ASN A 81 7.77 -4.28 9.96
N ARG A 82 8.24 -3.17 9.39
CA ARG A 82 7.66 -2.59 8.18
C ARG A 82 7.97 -3.46 6.97
N VAL A 83 9.20 -3.98 6.86
CA VAL A 83 9.61 -4.92 5.81
C VAL A 83 8.79 -6.21 5.91
N ALA A 84 8.72 -6.83 7.09
CA ALA A 84 7.96 -8.05 7.33
C ALA A 84 6.49 -7.90 6.91
N ARG A 85 5.83 -6.80 7.29
CA ARG A 85 4.45 -6.51 6.88
C ARG A 85 4.30 -6.33 5.37
N LEU A 86 5.26 -5.71 4.70
CA LEU A 86 5.21 -5.50 3.24
C LEU A 86 5.61 -6.75 2.47
N MET A 87 6.40 -7.66 3.04
CA MET A 87 6.71 -8.94 2.40
C MET A 87 5.50 -9.86 2.30
N VAL A 88 4.49 -9.72 3.17
CA VAL A 88 3.23 -10.50 3.06
C VAL A 88 2.55 -10.30 1.69
N ILE A 89 2.79 -9.17 1.02
CA ILE A 89 2.22 -8.86 -0.30
C ILE A 89 3.23 -9.05 -1.45
N VAL A 90 4.47 -9.46 -1.15
CA VAL A 90 5.49 -9.82 -2.14
C VAL A 90 5.42 -11.34 -2.33
N PRO A 91 5.24 -11.83 -3.57
CA PRO A 91 5.14 -13.27 -3.86
C PRO A 91 6.45 -14.00 -3.57
#